data_AF-A0A6M8VD98-F1
#
_entry.id   AF-A0A6M8VD98-F1
#
_cell.length_a   1.000
_cell.length_b   1.000
_cell.length_c   1.000
_cell.angle_alpha   90.00
_cell.angle_beta   90.00
_cell.angle_gamma   90.00
#
_symmetry.space_group_name_H-M   'P 1'
#
loop_
_entity.id
_entity.type
_entity.pdbx_description
1 polymer ?
#
loop_
_entity_poly.entity_id
_entity_poly.type
_entity_poly.pdbx_seq_one_letter_code
_entity_poly.pdbx_strand_id
1 'polypeptide(L)'
;MTRDKKNIGKRNNTMTNTLVNKIGLEEVEQLWIQYGCYKAADELSKMLNQYVSFSTIRYLSQALDWKRPVNPKSAIYKGVKVGTVSSSYYKHLIFPEWEKIN
;
A
#
# COMPACT_ATOMS: atom_id res chain seq x y z
N MET A 1 -18.76 -1.55 0.33
CA MET A 1 -18.46 -2.81 1.05
C MET A 1 -17.23 -2.62 1.90
N THR A 2 -17.40 -2.32 3.18
CA THR A 2 -16.33 -2.30 4.18
C THR A 2 -16.00 -3.76 4.48
N ARG A 3 -14.87 -4.26 3.96
CA ARG A 3 -14.40 -5.60 4.33
C ARG A 3 -14.01 -5.55 5.81
N ASP A 4 -14.60 -6.43 6.61
CA ASP A 4 -14.35 -6.52 8.06
C ASP A 4 -12.85 -6.67 8.33
N LYS A 5 -12.22 -5.61 8.87
CA LYS A 5 -10.82 -5.62 9.32
C LYS A 5 -10.55 -6.77 10.30
N LYS A 6 -11.58 -7.20 11.05
CA LYS A 6 -11.55 -8.33 11.98
C LYS A 6 -11.19 -9.68 11.36
N ASN A 7 -11.21 -9.83 10.03
CA ASN A 7 -10.95 -11.11 9.35
C ASN A 7 -9.70 -11.09 8.45
N ILE A 8 -8.93 -10.00 8.44
CA ILE A 8 -7.63 -9.96 7.75
C ILE A 8 -6.71 -10.94 8.46
N GLY A 9 -6.25 -11.95 7.72
CA GLY A 9 -5.38 -12.99 8.24
C GLY A 9 -6.08 -14.20 8.89
N LYS A 10 -7.42 -14.30 8.84
CA LYS A 10 -8.16 -15.42 9.46
C LYS A 10 -8.35 -16.66 8.58
N ARG A 11 -8.00 -16.60 7.29
CA ARG A 11 -8.03 -17.79 6.42
C ARG A 11 -6.76 -18.62 6.64
N ASN A 12 -6.91 -19.92 6.89
CA ASN A 12 -5.79 -20.85 7.03
C ASN A 12 -4.89 -20.80 5.78
N ASN A 13 -3.59 -20.56 5.97
CA ASN A 13 -2.53 -20.55 4.96
C ASN A 13 -2.63 -19.51 3.82
N THR A 14 -2.84 -18.23 4.14
CA THR A 14 -2.65 -17.16 3.14
C THR A 14 -1.31 -16.47 3.30
N MET A 15 -0.73 -15.96 2.20
CA MET A 15 0.49 -15.15 2.23
C MET A 15 0.37 -13.97 3.20
N THR A 16 -0.83 -13.42 3.36
CA THR A 16 -1.15 -12.40 4.37
C THR A 16 -0.80 -12.85 5.79
N ASN A 17 -1.13 -14.08 6.18
CA ASN A 17 -0.79 -14.61 7.51
C ASN A 17 0.71 -14.78 7.65
N THR A 18 1.38 -15.28 6.61
CA THR A 18 2.83 -15.44 6.61
C THR A 18 3.52 -14.10 6.84
N LEU A 19 3.10 -13.07 6.10
CA LEU A 19 3.62 -11.71 6.25
C LEU A 19 3.39 -11.17 7.66
N VAL A 20 2.16 -11.27 8.19
CA VAL A 20 1.83 -10.79 9.54
C VAL A 20 2.63 -11.52 10.62
N ASN A 21 2.79 -12.85 10.51
CA ASN A 21 3.42 -13.65 11.56
C ASN A 21 4.95 -13.67 11.49
N LYS A 22 5.54 -13.51 10.30
CA LYS A 22 6.99 -13.62 10.09
C LYS A 22 7.69 -12.26 10.02
N ILE A 23 7.02 -11.25 9.45
CA ILE A 23 7.59 -9.92 9.24
C ILE A 23 6.94 -8.91 10.17
N GLY A 24 5.62 -9.02 10.37
CA GLY A 24 4.85 -8.04 11.14
C GLY A 24 4.21 -7.02 10.23
N LEU A 25 2.99 -6.60 10.60
CA LEU A 25 2.17 -5.77 9.74
C LEU A 25 2.74 -4.35 9.53
N GLU A 26 3.39 -3.81 10.56
CA GLU A 26 4.02 -2.49 10.53
C GLU A 26 5.16 -2.41 9.52
N GLU A 27 6.04 -3.41 9.49
CA GLU A 27 7.15 -3.46 8.53
C GLU A 27 6.65 -3.62 7.08
N VAL A 28 5.59 -4.40 6.87
CA VAL A 28 4.93 -4.53 5.56
C VAL A 28 4.36 -3.18 5.11
N GLU A 29 3.76 -2.42 6.03
CA GLU A 29 3.25 -1.07 5.77
C GLU A 29 4.38 -0.10 5.40
N GLN A 30 5.49 -0.11 6.15
CA GLN A 30 6.64 0.77 5.88
C GLN A 30 7.25 0.52 4.50
N LEU A 31 7.45 -0.74 4.13
CA LEU A 31 7.92 -1.10 2.78
C LEU A 31 6.93 -0.64 1.70
N TRP A 32 5.62 -0.77 1.95
CA TRP A 32 4.61 -0.29 1.02
C TRP A 32 4.60 1.25 0.91
N ILE A 33 4.75 1.97 2.01
CA ILE A 33 4.85 3.43 2.03
C ILE A 33 6.04 3.87 1.17
N GLN A 34 7.22 3.28 1.43
CA GLN A 34 8.47 3.63 0.79
C GLN A 34 8.48 3.28 -0.71
N TYR A 35 8.03 2.08 -1.07
CA TYR A 35 8.27 1.51 -2.40
C TYR A 35 7.00 1.31 -3.25
N GLY A 36 5.81 1.35 -2.65
CA GLY A 36 4.57 0.94 -3.30
C GLY A 36 4.49 -0.58 -3.53
N CYS A 37 3.38 -1.04 -4.13
CA CYS A 37 3.04 -2.47 -4.12
C CYS A 37 4.07 -3.40 -4.79
N TYR A 38 4.63 -3.00 -5.93
CA TYR A 38 5.50 -3.88 -6.73
C TYR A 38 6.84 -4.14 -6.06
N LYS A 39 7.56 -3.07 -5.72
CA LYS A 39 8.88 -3.20 -5.11
C LYS A 39 8.79 -3.64 -3.64
N ALA A 40 7.74 -3.26 -2.90
CA ALA A 40 7.52 -3.85 -1.58
C ALA A 40 7.33 -5.37 -1.65
N ALA A 41 6.58 -5.87 -2.64
CA ALA A 41 6.42 -7.32 -2.82
C ALA A 41 7.74 -8.03 -3.16
N ASP A 42 8.61 -7.41 -3.95
CA ASP A 42 9.95 -7.95 -4.25
C ASP A 42 10.83 -8.02 -2.99
N GLU A 43 10.88 -6.95 -2.19
CA GLU A 43 11.64 -6.94 -0.92
C GLU A 43 11.11 -7.99 0.07
N LEU A 44 9.78 -8.05 0.25
CA LEU A 44 9.15 -9.05 1.11
C LEU A 44 9.42 -10.48 0.61
N SER A 45 9.52 -10.67 -0.71
CA SER A 45 9.85 -11.97 -1.28
C SER A 45 11.27 -12.41 -0.93
N LYS A 46 12.23 -11.49 -0.98
CA LYS A 46 13.62 -11.74 -0.57
C LYS A 46 13.70 -12.03 0.93
N MET A 47 13.02 -11.24 1.76
CA MET A 47 13.01 -11.42 3.22
C MET A 47 12.45 -12.79 3.65
N LEU A 48 11.41 -13.28 2.96
CA LEU A 48 10.82 -14.59 3.24
C LEU A 48 11.46 -15.76 2.49
N ASN A 49 12.37 -15.48 1.54
CA ASN A 49 12.82 -16.44 0.54
C ASN A 49 11.65 -17.18 -0.14
N GLN A 50 10.56 -16.45 -0.43
CA GLN A 50 9.32 -16.99 -0.99
C GLN A 50 8.61 -15.93 -1.82
N TYR A 51 7.98 -16.30 -2.94
CA TYR A 51 7.25 -15.35 -3.76
C TYR A 51 6.07 -14.69 -3.01
N VAL A 52 6.08 -13.36 -2.95
CA VAL A 52 4.98 -12.51 -2.48
C VAL A 52 4.42 -11.75 -3.68
N SER A 53 3.12 -11.90 -3.93
CA SER A 53 2.46 -11.19 -5.04
C SER A 53 2.21 -9.72 -4.68
N PHE A 54 2.40 -8.81 -5.65
CA PHE A 54 1.98 -7.41 -5.52
C PHE A 54 0.48 -7.28 -5.17
N SER A 55 -0.34 -8.24 -5.59
CA SER A 55 -1.77 -8.28 -5.28
C SER A 55 -2.04 -8.49 -3.80
N THR A 56 -1.16 -9.21 -3.09
CA THR A 56 -1.23 -9.38 -1.62
C THR A 56 -1.04 -8.02 -0.94
N ILE A 57 -0.03 -7.26 -1.39
CA ILE A 57 0.27 -5.94 -0.82
C ILE A 57 -0.85 -4.94 -1.16
N ARG A 58 -1.36 -4.98 -2.39
CA ARG A 58 -2.53 -4.18 -2.79
C ARG A 58 -3.76 -4.52 -1.95
N TYR A 59 -4.00 -5.79 -1.67
CA TYR A 59 -5.11 -6.21 -0.81
C TYR A 59 -4.96 -5.66 0.60
N LEU A 60 -3.76 -5.80 1.20
CA LEU A 60 -3.48 -5.31 2.54
C LEU A 60 -3.69 -3.80 2.65
N SER A 61 -3.11 -3.02 1.73
CA SER A 61 -3.25 -1.57 1.76
C SER A 61 -4.71 -1.12 1.65
N GLN A 62 -5.51 -1.79 0.80
CA GLN A 62 -6.93 -1.50 0.67
C GLN A 62 -7.75 -1.94 1.88
N ALA A 63 -7.45 -3.11 2.45
CA ALA A 63 -8.21 -3.67 3.56
C ALA A 63 -7.94 -2.91 4.87
N LEU A 64 -6.73 -2.37 5.03
CA LEU A 64 -6.31 -1.62 6.21
C LEU A 64 -6.48 -0.11 6.07
N ASP A 65 -6.84 0.37 4.87
CA ASP A 65 -6.93 1.79 4.52
C ASP A 65 -5.59 2.53 4.68
N TRP A 66 -4.50 1.87 4.26
CA TRP A 66 -3.18 2.46 4.28
C TRP A 66 -3.08 3.62 3.30
N LYS A 67 -2.38 4.67 3.75
CA LYS A 67 -2.12 5.88 2.97
C LYS A 67 -0.64 6.15 2.92
N ARG A 68 -0.16 6.66 1.80
CA ARG A 68 1.25 7.03 1.64
C ARG A 68 1.40 8.37 0.92
N PRO A 69 2.47 9.14 1.19
CA PRO A 69 2.77 10.32 0.40
C PRO A 69 3.00 9.94 -1.06
N VAL A 70 2.42 10.70 -1.97
CA VAL A 70 2.70 10.58 -3.40
C VAL A 70 4.12 11.05 -3.68
N ASN A 71 4.84 10.32 -4.55
CA ASN A 71 6.15 10.77 -5.03
C ASN A 71 5.95 11.99 -5.96
N PRO A 72 6.54 13.17 -5.65
CA PRO A 72 6.40 14.37 -6.48
C PRO A 72 6.94 14.21 -7.91
N LYS A 73 7.84 13.25 -8.14
CA LYS A 73 8.40 12.94 -9.46
C LYS A 73 7.49 12.02 -10.29
N SER A 74 6.48 11.39 -9.68
CA SER A 74 5.59 10.45 -10.37
C SER A 74 4.68 11.14 -11.40
N ALA A 75 4.29 10.39 -12.44
CA ALA A 75 3.33 10.86 -13.43
C ALA A 75 1.97 11.22 -12.81
N ILE A 76 1.55 10.48 -11.78
CA ILE A 76 0.31 10.75 -11.02
C ILE A 76 0.39 12.14 -10.40
N TYR A 77 1.48 12.46 -9.70
CA TYR A 77 1.64 13.77 -9.09
C TYR A 77 1.58 14.90 -10.11
N LYS A 78 2.33 14.76 -11.21
CA LYS A 78 2.37 15.75 -12.28
C LYS A 78 0.99 15.94 -12.92
N GLY A 79 0.27 14.85 -13.19
CA GLY A 79 -1.07 14.90 -13.76
C GLY A 79 -2.08 15.60 -12.83
N VAL A 80 -2.06 15.28 -11.54
CA VAL A 80 -2.90 15.95 -10.55
C VAL A 80 -2.53 17.43 -10.42
N LYS A 81 -1.24 17.76 -10.36
CA LYS A 81 -0.77 19.14 -10.21
C LYS A 81 -1.16 20.02 -11.40
N VAL A 82 -1.17 19.47 -12.61
CA VAL A 82 -1.58 20.18 -13.85
C VAL A 82 -3.10 20.16 -14.05
N GLY A 83 -3.84 19.40 -13.24
CA GLY A 83 -5.31 19.29 -13.33
C GLY A 83 -5.81 18.35 -14.42
N THR A 84 -4.96 17.52 -15.02
CA THR A 84 -5.37 16.55 -16.05
C THR A 84 -6.13 15.36 -15.47
N VAL A 85 -5.91 15.06 -14.18
CA VAL A 85 -6.62 14.03 -13.42
C VAL A 85 -6.94 14.53 -12.01
N SER A 86 -8.08 14.12 -11.45
CA SER A 86 -8.46 14.48 -10.08
C SER A 86 -7.69 13.67 -9.04
N SER A 87 -7.23 14.33 -7.96
CA SER A 87 -6.65 13.67 -6.79
C SER A 87 -7.62 12.71 -6.11
N SER A 88 -8.93 12.94 -6.22
CA SER A 88 -9.99 12.10 -5.64
C SER A 88 -10.01 10.66 -6.17
N TYR A 89 -9.40 10.41 -7.32
CA TYR A 89 -9.22 9.06 -7.87
C TYR A 89 -8.16 8.24 -7.13
N TYR A 90 -7.30 8.88 -6.35
CA TYR A 90 -6.16 8.28 -5.67
C TYR A 90 -6.30 8.30 -4.14
N LYS A 91 -7.37 7.67 -3.62
CA LYS A 91 -7.73 7.66 -2.19
C LYS A 91 -6.63 7.17 -1.21
N HIS A 92 -5.66 6.41 -1.72
CA HIS A 92 -4.54 5.84 -0.96
C HIS A 92 -3.27 6.70 -1.00
N LEU A 93 -3.30 7.83 -1.71
CA LEU A 93 -2.19 8.76 -1.84
C LEU A 93 -2.48 10.07 -1.11
N ILE A 94 -1.52 10.52 -0.32
CA ILE A 94 -1.51 11.84 0.33
C ILE A 94 -0.72 12.78 -0.58
N PHE A 95 -1.33 13.92 -0.95
CA PHE A 95 -0.71 14.95 -1.76
C PHE A 95 -0.23 16.08 -0.84
N PRO A 96 1.07 16.15 -0.49
CA PRO A 96 1.56 16.99 0.61
C PRO A 96 1.40 18.51 0.38
N GLU A 97 1.34 18.97 -0.88
CA GLU A 97 1.07 20.39 -1.21
C GLU A 97 -0.39 20.81 -0.93
N TRP A 98 -1.30 19.85 -0.67
CA TRP A 98 -2.74 20.07 -0.58
C TRP A 98 -3.28 19.99 0.86
N GLU A 99 -2.47 19.51 1.82
CA GLU A 99 -2.81 19.55 3.25
C GLU A 99 -2.55 20.92 3.90
N LYS A 100 -1.95 21.88 3.18
CA LYS A 100 -1.68 23.24 3.67
C LYS A 100 -2.80 24.26 3.42
N ILE A 101 -3.92 23.84 2.82
CA ILE A 101 -5.03 24.74 2.42
C ILE A 101 -6.33 24.46 3.22
N ASN A 102 -6.31 23.54 4.18
CA ASN A 102 -7.43 23.33 5.13
C ASN A 102 -7.01 23.67 6.55
#